data_AF-A0A1Q7R037-F1
#
_entry.id   AF-A0A1Q7R037-F1
#
_cell.length_a   1.000
_cell.length_b   1.000
_cell.length_c   1.000
_cell.angle_alpha   90.00
_cell.angle_beta   90.00
_cell.angle_gamma   90.00
#
_symmetry.space_group_name_H-M   'P 1'
#
loop_
_entity.id
_entity.type
_entity.pdbx_description
1 polymer ?
#
loop_
_entity_poly.entity_id
_entity_poly.type
_entity_poly.pdbx_seq_one_letter_code
_entity_poly.pdbx_strand_id
1 'polypeptide(L)' 'MLWAEHSFNPVLTNPYNCLPYDEFGLPHEPIFSEDEFVLAGLKITKFIGPEAYIRSLLQNLKGNLNTSDDPACIVIRTRH' A
#
# COMPACT_ATOMS: atom_id res chain seq x y z
N MET A 1 20.14 -10.69 -9.98
CA MET A 1 19.22 -9.74 -9.34
C MET A 1 18.11 -9.46 -10.35
N LEU A 2 17.13 -10.37 -10.40
CA LEU A 2 15.97 -10.28 -11.29
C LEU A 2 14.98 -9.32 -10.64
N TRP A 3 14.60 -8.29 -11.38
CA TRP A 3 13.73 -7.24 -10.87
C TRP A 3 12.35 -7.81 -10.61
N ALA A 4 11.77 -7.35 -9.51
CA ALA A 4 10.45 -7.66 -8.97
C ALA A 4 9.30 -7.12 -9.84
N GLU A 5 9.39 -7.24 -11.17
CA GLU A 5 8.44 -6.66 -12.13
C GLU A 5 7.05 -7.33 -12.07
N HIS A 6 6.96 -8.45 -11.35
CA HIS A 6 5.72 -9.19 -11.08
C HIS A 6 5.33 -9.25 -9.60
N SER A 7 6.04 -8.54 -8.72
CA SER A 7 5.76 -8.58 -7.29
C SER A 7 4.74 -7.51 -6.93
N PHE A 8 3.54 -7.94 -6.56
CA PHE A 8 2.55 -7.06 -5.95
C PHE A 8 3.12 -6.45 -4.67
N ASN A 9 3.10 -5.11 -4.56
CA ASN A 9 3.48 -4.40 -3.34
C ASN A 9 2.21 -4.06 -2.52
N PRO A 10 2.01 -4.68 -1.33
CA PRO A 10 0.82 -4.45 -0.51
C PRO A 10 0.68 -3.02 -0.02
N VAL A 11 1.78 -2.25 0.04
CA VAL A 11 1.76 -0.81 0.36
C VAL A 11 0.87 -0.03 -0.60
N LEU A 12 0.80 -0.43 -1.88
CA LEU A 12 -0.04 0.24 -2.87
C LEU A 12 -1.54 0.06 -2.62
N THR A 13 -1.92 -0.88 -1.76
CA THR A 13 -3.32 -1.09 -1.33
C THR A 13 -3.64 -0.44 0.01
N ASN A 14 -2.74 0.39 0.54
CA ASN A 14 -3.02 1.13 1.77
C ASN A 14 -3.89 2.35 1.44
N PRO A 15 -5.15 2.42 1.94
CA PRO A 15 -6.04 3.54 1.63
C PRO A 15 -5.56 4.86 2.20
N TYR A 16 -4.72 4.85 3.24
CA TYR A 16 -4.11 6.08 3.76
C TYR A 16 -3.19 6.77 2.75
N ASN A 17 -2.81 6.11 1.65
CA ASN A 17 -2.06 6.77 0.57
C ASN A 17 -2.88 7.84 -0.17
N CYS A 18 -4.22 7.80 -0.11
CA CYS A 18 -5.09 8.77 -0.78
C CYS A 18 -6.02 9.54 0.16
N LEU A 19 -5.93 9.30 1.47
CA LEU A 19 -6.69 10.02 2.48
C LEU A 19 -5.85 11.15 3.07
N PRO A 20 -6.47 12.22 3.60
CA PRO A 20 -5.75 13.33 4.23
C PRO A 20 -5.31 13.05 5.68
N TYR A 21 -5.52 11.82 6.17
CA TYR A 21 -5.19 11.41 7.54
C TYR A 21 -4.60 10.00 7.53
N ASP A 22 -3.66 9.73 8.44
CA ASP A 22 -2.99 8.45 8.57
C ASP A 22 -3.79 7.45 9.41
N GLU A 23 -3.23 6.27 9.67
CA GLU A 23 -3.86 5.24 10.50
C GLU A 23 -4.11 5.66 11.97
N PHE A 24 -3.48 6.73 12.44
CA PHE A 24 -3.65 7.31 13.77
C PHE A 24 -4.56 8.55 13.77
N GLY A 25 -5.08 8.95 12.60
CA GLY A 25 -5.90 10.16 12.45
C GLY A 25 -5.07 11.46 12.41
N LEU A 26 -3.75 11.37 12.24
CA LEU A 26 -2.89 12.54 12.08
C LEU A 26 -2.97 13.04 10.64
N PRO A 27 -3.07 14.37 10.42
CA PRO A 27 -3.13 14.92 9.08
C PRO A 27 -1.81 14.70 8.33
N HIS A 28 -1.89 14.34 7.04
CA HIS A 28 -0.74 14.28 6.14
C HIS A 28 -1.13 14.62 4.69
N GLU A 29 -0.14 14.86 3.85
CA GLU A 29 -0.35 15.04 2.41
C GLU A 29 -0.60 13.67 1.75
N PRO A 30 -1.70 13.50 1.00
CA PRO A 30 -1.92 12.27 0.22
C PRO A 30 -0.81 12.05 -0.82
N ILE A 31 -0.40 10.80 -1.00
CA ILE A 31 0.57 10.40 -2.03
C ILE A 31 -0.10 10.35 -3.41
N PHE A 32 -1.36 9.93 -3.45
CA PHE A 32 -2.18 9.83 -4.65
C PHE A 32 -3.50 10.58 -4.42
N SER A 33 -4.10 11.08 -5.50
CA SER A 33 -5.52 11.41 -5.47
C SER A 33 -6.38 10.15 -5.27
N GLU A 34 -7.63 10.31 -4.82
CA GLU A 34 -8.58 9.20 -4.71
C GLU A 34 -8.81 8.51 -6.08
N ASP A 35 -8.86 9.27 -7.17
CA ASP A 35 -9.03 8.73 -8.52
C ASP A 35 -7.83 7.87 -8.95
N GLU A 36 -6.60 8.32 -8.68
CA GLU A 36 -5.39 7.55 -8.95
C GLU A 36 -5.35 6.26 -8.14
N PHE A 37 -5.77 6.31 -6.87
CA PHE A 37 -5.89 5.14 -6.01
C PHE A 37 -6.90 4.13 -6.58
N VAL A 38 -8.08 4.59 -7.01
CA VAL A 38 -9.10 3.72 -7.64
C VAL A 38 -8.55 3.09 -8.92
N LEU A 39 -7.90 3.88 -9.79
CA LEU A 39 -7.32 3.38 -11.03
C LEU A 39 -6.21 2.34 -10.77
N ALA A 40 -5.35 2.57 -9.77
CA ALA A 40 -4.34 1.61 -9.36
C ALA A 40 -5.00 0.34 -8.79
N GLY A 41 -6.01 0.48 -7.93
CA GLY A 41 -6.77 -0.62 -7.34
C GLY A 41 -7.41 -1.52 -8.41
N LEU A 42 -7.98 -0.94 -9.47
CA LEU A 42 -8.51 -1.69 -10.60
C LEU A 42 -7.42 -2.47 -11.36
N LYS A 43 -6.26 -1.87 -11.58
CA LYS A 43 -5.12 -2.54 -12.25
C LYS A 43 -4.59 -3.70 -11.39
N ILE A 44 -4.41 -3.47 -10.10
CA ILE A 44 -3.95 -4.49 -9.15
C ILE A 44 -4.98 -5.62 -9.04
N THR A 45 -6.26 -5.30 -8.95
CA THR A 45 -7.35 -6.30 -8.89
C THR A 45 -7.34 -7.21 -10.13
N LYS A 46 -7.05 -6.66 -11.32
CA LYS A 46 -6.88 -7.47 -12.55
C LYS A 46 -5.65 -8.39 -12.48
N PHE A 47 -4.63 -8.01 -11.72
CA PHE A 47 -3.37 -8.75 -11.60
C PHE A 47 -3.42 -9.86 -10.54
N ILE A 48 -3.89 -9.57 -9.32
CA ILE A 48 -3.91 -10.54 -8.20
C ILE A 48 -5.29 -11.15 -7.93
N GLY A 49 -6.33 -10.64 -8.58
CA GLY A 49 -7.73 -11.02 -8.34
C GLY A 49 -8.39 -10.22 -7.20
N PRO A 50 -9.73 -10.14 -7.20
CA PRO A 50 -10.47 -9.32 -6.24
C PRO A 50 -10.36 -9.82 -4.80
N GLU A 51 -10.31 -11.14 -4.57
CA GLU A 51 -10.18 -11.70 -3.23
C GLU A 51 -8.84 -11.31 -2.59
N ALA A 52 -7.73 -11.48 -3.33
CA ALA A 52 -6.40 -11.14 -2.83
C ALA A 52 -6.26 -9.63 -2.57
N TYR A 53 -6.84 -8.79 -3.43
CA TYR A 53 -6.88 -7.34 -3.23
C TYR A 53 -7.63 -6.95 -1.95
N ILE A 54 -8.83 -7.49 -1.74
CA ILE A 54 -9.63 -7.22 -0.52
C ILE A 54 -8.90 -7.71 0.74
N ARG A 55 -8.27 -8.88 0.69
CA ARG A 55 -7.47 -9.39 1.82
C ARG A 55 -6.29 -8.48 2.15
N SER A 56 -5.57 -8.00 1.13
CA SER A 56 -4.46 -7.04 1.29
C SER A 56 -4.95 -5.71 1.87
N LEU A 57 -6.04 -5.16 1.35
CA LEU A 57 -6.67 -3.94 1.88
C LEU A 57 -7.02 -4.09 3.37
N LEU A 58 -7.66 -5.21 3.75
CA LEU A 58 -7.99 -5.50 5.15
C LEU A 58 -6.76 -5.65 6.05
N GLN A 59 -5.63 -6.14 5.53
CA GLN A 59 -4.38 -6.21 6.28
C GLN A 59 -3.79 -4.83 6.54
N ASN A 60 -3.84 -3.93 5.55
CA ASN A 60 -3.40 -2.55 5.70
C ASN A 60 -4.24 -1.79 6.73
N LEU A 61 -5.56 -1.96 6.69
CA LEU A 61 -6.47 -1.33 7.67
C LEU A 61 -6.25 -1.83 9.11
N LYS A 62 -5.69 -3.03 9.28
CA LYS A 62 -5.32 -3.58 10.60
C LYS A 62 -3.95 -3.10 11.08
N GLY A 63 -3.22 -2.31 10.28
CA GLY A 63 -1.87 -1.83 10.60
C GLY A 63 -0.77 -2.91 10.49
N ASN A 64 -1.03 -4.03 9.80
CA ASN A 64 -0.17 -5.20 9.84
C ASN A 64 0.92 -5.20 8.74
N LEU A 65 1.65 -4.08 8.59
CA LEU A 65 2.74 -3.94 7.61
C LEU A 65 4.09 -4.54 8.08
N ASN A 66 4.16 -5.14 9.27
CA ASN A 66 5.43 -5.63 9.86
C ASN A 66 5.36 -7.09 10.32
N THR A 67 5.17 -8.06 9.41
CA THR A 67 5.52 -9.46 9.73
C THR A 67 6.32 -10.17 8.63
N SER A 68 7.00 -9.46 7.75
CA SER A 68 8.10 -10.04 7.00
C SER A 68 9.35 -9.19 7.21
N ASP A 69 10.37 -9.80 7.77
CA ASP A 69 11.74 -9.30 7.90
C ASP A 69 12.37 -9.06 6.50
N ASP A 70 11.81 -8.16 5.71
CA ASP A 70 12.36 -7.72 4.43
C ASP A 70 13.03 -6.34 4.61
N PRO A 71 14.38 -6.27 4.57
CA PRO A 71 15.11 -5.03 4.74
C PRO A 71 14.85 -3.98 3.64
N ALA A 72 14.14 -4.32 2.56
CA ALA A 72 13.80 -3.38 1.50
C ALA A 72 12.73 -2.34 1.87
N CYS A 73 11.87 -2.59 2.88
CA CYS A 73 10.84 -1.63 3.32
C CYS A 73 11.34 -0.57 4.32
N ILE A 74 12.56 -0.69 4.83
CA ILE A 74 13.10 0.21 5.87
C ILE A 74 13.51 1.59 5.30
N VAL A 75 13.63 1.72 3.97
CA VAL A 75 14.27 2.91 3.35
C VAL A 75 13.39 4.18 3.36
N ILE A 76 12.09 4.09 3.70
CA ILE A 76 11.22 5.29 3.69
C ILE A 76 11.20 6.02 5.06
N ARG A 77 11.83 5.48 6.12
CA ARG A 77 11.77 6.05 7.49
C ARG A 77 13.02 6.77 8.00
N THR A 78 13.97 7.15 7.15
CA THR A 78 15.16 7.92 7.61
C THR A 78 15.47 9.13 6.73
N ARG A 79 14.64 10.18 6.86
CA ARG A 79 15.09 11.58 6.74
C ARG A 79 14.32 12.47 7.72
N HIS A 80 14.77 12.49 8.97
CA HIS A 80 14.71 13.63 9.87
C HIS A 80 16.08 13.77 10.54
#